data_AF-A0A938YD35-F1
#
_entry.id   AF-A0A938YD35-F1
#
_cell.length_a   1.000
_cell.length_b   1.000
_cell.length_c   1.000
_cell.angle_alpha   90.00
_cell.angle_beta   90.00
_cell.angle_gamma   90.00
#
_symmetry.space_group_name_H-M   'P 1'
#
loop_
_entity.id
_entity.type
_entity.pdbx_description
1 polymer ?
#
loop_
_entity_poly.entity_id
_entity_poly.type
_entity_poly.pdbx_seq_one_letter_code
_entity_poly.pdbx_strand_id
1 'polypeptide(L)'
;MQRSSGASAVVLSIAVLAVAAMTGCASGTAGTATPATTISTTASSTTASSTTASSTRATTSTGVPAADGFSITGLLADTPVIAGPALISAADVETAIEDAGLIRPEGTGDAFLTWLSDTAGVEQGSVISIPWPDSLGIQYAAQHDTFAASVGFGIPQVDGFLAVSAPPARVAVLDGRFDPDAVTAAIGEPDDGIWSQPGEDLTTDLQHRLAPDELGRPVRVTGDEAQLLVTLQTKAAQAYRDGDLGSWSDVLPVAEALDARGVYAAQLWRAADDTVVGIGLVVEDGRSVPVVAHQYADAGEAEQAAAALDGRQDGPATAGDVAVDGALLTARLEWAPETAPAVAWQLLARQSPVLG
;
A
#
# COMPACT_ATOMS: atom_id res chain seq x y z
N MET A 1 40.53 -18.25 -12.31
CA MET A 1 39.07 -18.49 -12.24
C MET A 1 38.37 -17.16 -12.04
N GLN A 2 38.10 -16.45 -13.13
CA GLN A 2 37.22 -15.28 -13.14
C GLN A 2 35.79 -15.80 -13.18
N ARG A 3 35.01 -15.58 -12.12
CA ARG A 3 33.56 -15.79 -12.15
C ARG A 3 32.93 -14.57 -12.82
N SER A 4 32.17 -14.81 -13.89
CA SER A 4 31.45 -13.78 -14.64
C SER A 4 30.33 -13.16 -13.79
N SER A 5 30.48 -11.89 -13.44
CA SER A 5 29.47 -11.06 -12.77
C SER A 5 28.55 -10.38 -13.79
N GLY A 6 27.85 -11.17 -14.61
CA GLY A 6 27.13 -10.67 -15.80
C GLY A 6 25.60 -10.66 -15.74
N ALA A 7 24.96 -11.04 -14.62
CA ALA A 7 23.52 -11.33 -14.61
C ALA A 7 22.62 -10.30 -13.90
N SER A 8 23.16 -9.31 -13.16
CA SER A 8 22.33 -8.42 -12.32
C SER A 8 21.90 -7.09 -12.97
N ALA A 9 22.32 -6.81 -14.21
CA ALA A 9 22.02 -5.53 -14.89
C ALA A 9 20.86 -5.59 -15.90
N VAL A 10 20.17 -6.74 -16.03
CA VAL A 10 19.27 -7.06 -17.16
C VAL A 10 17.78 -7.06 -16.78
N VAL A 11 17.44 -6.74 -15.52
CA VAL A 11 16.05 -6.62 -15.00
C VAL A 11 15.67 -5.14 -14.82
N LEU A 12 16.26 -4.26 -15.64
CA LEU A 12 16.41 -2.83 -15.38
C LEU A 12 15.66 -1.97 -16.42
N SER A 13 14.62 -2.46 -17.05
CA SER A 13 14.17 -1.91 -18.34
C SER A 13 12.66 -1.91 -18.61
N ILE A 14 11.83 -2.83 -18.11
CA ILE A 14 10.36 -2.75 -18.30
C ILE A 14 9.79 -1.67 -17.39
N ALA A 15 10.08 -1.74 -16.09
CA ALA A 15 9.63 -0.71 -15.15
C ALA A 15 10.40 0.61 -15.36
N VAL A 16 11.71 0.52 -15.66
CA VAL A 16 12.52 1.70 -15.99
C VAL A 16 12.07 2.34 -17.30
N LEU A 17 11.39 1.70 -18.27
CA LEU A 17 10.88 2.42 -19.47
C LEU A 17 9.44 2.93 -19.36
N ALA A 18 8.61 2.39 -18.47
CA ALA A 18 7.43 3.12 -18.02
C ALA A 18 7.83 4.49 -17.40
N VAL A 19 9.06 4.55 -16.84
CA VAL A 19 9.69 5.74 -16.23
C VAL A 19 10.69 6.47 -17.17
N ALA A 20 11.37 5.82 -18.12
CA ALA A 20 12.38 6.44 -18.99
C ALA A 20 11.79 6.99 -20.29
N ALA A 21 10.51 6.71 -20.56
CA ALA A 21 9.71 7.58 -21.42
C ALA A 21 9.63 9.03 -20.87
N MET A 22 9.93 9.27 -19.59
CA MET A 22 9.81 10.58 -18.93
C MET A 22 10.92 11.61 -19.22
N THR A 23 11.98 11.28 -19.99
CA THR A 23 13.11 12.22 -20.20
C THR A 23 13.38 12.57 -21.66
N GLY A 24 12.57 12.06 -22.60
CA GLY A 24 12.87 12.09 -24.04
C GLY A 24 12.32 13.25 -24.87
N CYS A 25 11.43 14.10 -24.34
CA CYS A 25 10.71 15.09 -25.16
C CYS A 25 10.77 16.51 -24.57
N ALA A 26 11.96 17.04 -24.29
CA ALA A 26 12.16 18.47 -24.03
C ALA A 26 13.17 19.07 -25.00
N SER A 27 12.79 19.17 -26.28
CA SER A 27 13.39 20.15 -27.19
C SER A 27 12.37 20.59 -28.24
N GLY A 28 11.81 21.79 -28.10
CA GLY A 28 10.92 22.31 -29.12
C GLY A 28 10.10 23.56 -28.80
N THR A 29 10.77 24.72 -28.90
CA THR A 29 10.23 26.01 -29.38
C THR A 29 9.24 26.82 -28.52
N ALA A 30 9.75 28.01 -28.14
CA ALA A 30 9.04 29.16 -27.64
C ALA A 30 7.99 29.71 -28.63
N GLY A 31 6.87 30.22 -28.11
CA GLY A 31 5.86 30.96 -28.87
C GLY A 31 4.88 31.72 -27.98
N THR A 32 5.13 33.02 -27.83
CA THR A 32 4.28 34.07 -27.27
C THR A 32 2.86 34.15 -27.88
N ALA A 33 1.83 34.33 -27.05
CA ALA A 33 0.95 35.52 -27.00
C ALA A 33 -0.43 35.23 -26.36
N THR A 34 -0.77 36.03 -25.35
CA THR A 34 -2.07 36.10 -24.66
C THR A 34 -3.13 36.80 -25.51
N PRO A 35 -4.40 36.36 -25.45
CA PRO A 35 -5.49 37.33 -25.32
C PRO A 35 -6.42 37.02 -24.15
N ALA A 36 -6.76 38.08 -23.42
CA ALA A 36 -7.73 38.09 -22.33
C ALA A 36 -9.14 37.80 -22.85
N THR A 37 -9.83 36.84 -22.24
CA THR A 37 -11.25 36.59 -22.46
C THR A 37 -12.01 36.93 -21.18
N THR A 38 -12.83 37.98 -21.27
CA THR A 38 -13.78 38.43 -20.25
C THR A 38 -14.96 37.48 -20.23
N ILE A 39 -15.24 36.82 -19.09
CA ILE A 39 -16.43 35.99 -18.89
C ILE A 39 -17.37 36.72 -17.92
N SER A 40 -18.59 36.96 -18.39
CA SER A 40 -19.69 37.55 -17.62
C SER A 40 -20.30 36.54 -16.66
N THR A 41 -20.33 36.88 -15.38
CA THR A 41 -21.04 36.15 -14.32
C THR A 41 -22.53 36.49 -14.34
N THR A 42 -23.38 35.47 -14.54
CA THR A 42 -24.83 35.58 -14.37
C THR A 42 -25.22 34.74 -13.16
N ALA A 43 -25.67 35.38 -12.09
CA ALA A 43 -26.14 34.71 -10.88
C ALA A 43 -27.55 34.14 -11.12
N SER A 44 -27.73 32.85 -10.84
CA SER A 44 -29.05 32.22 -10.68
C SER A 44 -29.11 31.59 -9.31
N SER A 45 -30.01 32.11 -8.48
CA SER A 45 -30.37 31.55 -7.18
C SER A 45 -31.27 30.33 -7.38
N THR A 46 -30.88 29.19 -6.83
CA THR A 46 -31.74 27.99 -6.76
C THR A 46 -31.95 27.62 -5.29
N THR A 47 -33.21 27.59 -4.90
CA THR A 47 -33.73 27.20 -3.59
C THR A 47 -33.60 25.69 -3.43
N ALA A 48 -32.77 25.22 -2.49
CA ALA A 48 -32.67 23.80 -2.16
C ALA A 48 -33.66 23.44 -1.04
N SER A 49 -34.53 22.48 -1.35
CA SER A 49 -35.39 21.77 -0.39
C SER A 49 -34.59 20.63 0.24
N SER A 50 -34.62 20.54 1.57
CA SER A 50 -34.02 19.45 2.34
C SER A 50 -34.83 18.17 2.20
N THR A 51 -34.29 17.19 1.49
CA THR A 51 -34.79 15.80 1.48
C THR A 51 -33.73 14.92 2.13
N THR A 52 -34.06 14.34 3.27
CA THR A 52 -33.27 13.34 3.98
C THR A 52 -33.24 12.05 3.15
N ALA A 53 -32.08 11.70 2.59
CA ALA A 53 -31.87 10.44 1.90
C ALA A 53 -30.98 9.53 2.77
N SER A 54 -31.53 8.41 3.21
CA SER A 54 -30.74 7.27 3.71
C SER A 54 -29.97 6.67 2.54
N SER A 55 -28.64 6.84 2.55
CA SER A 55 -27.75 6.24 1.56
C SER A 55 -27.57 4.75 1.88
N THR A 56 -28.27 3.89 1.14
CA THR A 56 -27.89 2.48 1.02
C THR A 56 -26.91 2.43 -0.15
N ARG A 57 -25.63 2.14 0.13
CA ARG A 57 -24.53 2.11 -0.84
C ARG A 57 -24.78 0.93 -1.80
N ALA A 58 -25.12 1.24 -3.05
CA ALA A 58 -25.27 0.26 -4.12
C ALA A 58 -24.19 0.52 -5.17
N THR A 59 -23.20 -0.38 -5.22
CA THR A 59 -22.11 -0.36 -6.20
C THR A 59 -22.51 -1.28 -7.35
N THR A 60 -22.80 -0.72 -8.52
CA THR A 60 -22.95 -1.49 -9.76
C THR A 60 -21.80 -1.12 -10.69
N SER A 61 -20.72 -1.89 -10.60
CA SER A 61 -19.61 -1.92 -11.55
C SER A 61 -19.56 -3.30 -12.20
N THR A 62 -19.52 -3.37 -13.53
CA THR A 62 -19.40 -4.61 -14.32
C THR A 62 -17.93 -5.00 -14.50
N GLY A 63 -17.18 -5.05 -13.40
CA GLY A 63 -15.83 -5.63 -13.32
C GLY A 63 -15.87 -6.98 -12.62
N VAL A 64 -14.80 -7.76 -12.74
CA VAL A 64 -14.55 -8.95 -11.91
C VAL A 64 -14.83 -8.56 -10.44
N PRO A 65 -15.66 -9.31 -9.69
CA PRO A 65 -15.94 -8.95 -8.31
C PRO A 65 -14.63 -8.94 -7.53
N ALA A 66 -14.38 -7.84 -6.80
CA ALA A 66 -13.37 -7.82 -5.76
C ALA A 66 -13.60 -9.07 -4.87
N ALA A 67 -12.51 -9.71 -4.43
CA ALA A 67 -12.60 -10.79 -3.46
C ALA A 67 -13.50 -10.34 -2.30
N ASP A 68 -14.47 -11.17 -1.89
CA ASP A 68 -15.61 -10.78 -1.07
C ASP A 68 -15.21 -9.95 0.17
N GLY A 69 -15.20 -8.62 0.05
CA GLY A 69 -14.99 -7.66 1.15
C GLY A 69 -13.70 -6.85 1.11
N PHE A 70 -12.60 -7.32 0.50
CA PHE A 70 -11.35 -6.55 0.44
C PHE A 70 -11.34 -5.54 -0.71
N SER A 71 -10.89 -4.33 -0.41
CA SER A 71 -10.67 -3.28 -1.39
C SER A 71 -9.70 -2.26 -0.83
N ILE A 72 -8.64 -1.95 -1.59
CA ILE A 72 -7.66 -0.92 -1.26
C ILE A 72 -8.37 0.43 -1.11
N THR A 73 -9.32 0.73 -2.00
CA THR A 73 -10.11 1.98 -1.91
C THR A 73 -11.00 2.02 -0.66
N GLY A 74 -11.55 0.88 -0.25
CA GLY A 74 -12.25 0.73 1.03
C GLY A 74 -11.34 1.07 2.21
N LEU A 75 -10.17 0.44 2.28
CA LEU A 75 -9.21 0.67 3.36
C LEU A 75 -8.66 2.10 3.38
N LEU A 76 -8.46 2.73 2.21
CA LEU A 76 -8.06 4.13 2.11
C LEU A 76 -9.13 5.06 2.71
N ALA A 77 -10.41 4.74 2.50
CA ALA A 77 -11.51 5.53 3.06
C ALA A 77 -11.54 5.53 4.58
N ASP A 78 -10.99 4.49 5.22
CA ASP A 78 -10.90 4.32 6.67
C ASP A 78 -9.54 4.74 7.25
N THR A 79 -8.63 5.27 6.43
CA THR A 79 -7.26 5.62 6.85
C THR A 79 -7.01 7.13 6.81
N PRO A 80 -6.49 7.75 7.90
CA PRO A 80 -6.11 9.15 7.90
C PRO A 80 -5.06 9.48 6.83
N VAL A 81 -5.29 10.56 6.09
CA VAL A 81 -4.33 11.11 5.14
C VAL A 81 -3.13 11.69 5.87
N ILE A 82 -1.95 11.25 5.47
CA ILE A 82 -0.68 11.86 5.84
C ILE A 82 -0.21 12.74 4.69
N ALA A 83 0.32 13.92 4.98
CA ALA A 83 0.84 14.82 3.93
C ALA A 83 2.21 14.36 3.40
N GLY A 84 2.49 14.68 2.13
CA GLY A 84 3.80 14.49 1.52
C GLY A 84 3.99 13.11 0.86
N PRO A 85 5.22 12.80 0.40
CA PRO A 85 5.54 11.53 -0.21
C PRO A 85 5.25 10.37 0.74
N ALA A 86 4.64 9.30 0.23
CA ALA A 86 4.20 8.18 1.04
C ALA A 86 4.37 6.86 0.31
N LEU A 87 4.72 5.81 1.06
CA LEU A 87 4.54 4.42 0.69
C LEU A 87 3.30 3.88 1.41
N ILE A 88 2.33 3.43 0.64
CA ILE A 88 1.09 2.82 1.10
C ILE A 88 1.18 1.32 0.81
N SER A 89 1.07 0.47 1.82
CA SER A 89 1.03 -0.99 1.66
C SER A 89 -0.31 -1.48 2.14
N ALA A 90 -0.98 -2.33 1.37
CA ALA A 90 -2.25 -2.93 1.73
C ALA A 90 -2.22 -4.43 1.46
N ALA A 91 -2.89 -5.23 2.29
CA ALA A 91 -3.08 -6.64 2.00
C ALA A 91 -4.33 -7.21 2.69
N ASP A 92 -4.96 -8.14 1.99
CA ASP A 92 -5.86 -9.15 2.53
C ASP A 92 -5.03 -10.37 2.91
N VAL A 93 -4.70 -10.48 4.20
CA VAL A 93 -3.87 -11.58 4.70
C VAL A 93 -4.65 -12.89 4.66
N GLU A 94 -5.94 -12.86 4.98
CA GLU A 94 -6.80 -14.04 5.02
C GLU A 94 -6.96 -14.69 3.65
N THR A 95 -7.33 -13.91 2.63
CA THR A 95 -7.44 -14.42 1.25
C THR A 95 -6.09 -14.92 0.75
N ALA A 96 -5.00 -14.20 1.02
CA ALA A 96 -3.67 -14.62 0.59
C ALA A 96 -3.26 -15.98 1.18
N ILE A 97 -3.45 -16.18 2.49
CA ILE A 97 -3.09 -17.46 3.13
C ILE A 97 -4.00 -18.61 2.68
N GLU A 98 -5.28 -18.33 2.39
CA GLU A 98 -6.20 -19.32 1.82
C GLU A 98 -5.72 -19.77 0.43
N ASP A 99 -5.41 -18.83 -0.46
CA ASP A 99 -4.90 -19.10 -1.81
C ASP A 99 -3.58 -19.90 -1.79
N ALA A 100 -2.73 -19.65 -0.79
CA ALA A 100 -1.48 -20.37 -0.59
C ALA A 100 -1.63 -21.71 0.15
N GLY A 101 -2.82 -22.02 0.67
CA GLY A 101 -3.06 -23.21 1.50
C GLY A 101 -2.27 -23.21 2.82
N LEU A 102 -1.96 -22.03 3.35
CA LEU A 102 -1.20 -21.85 4.58
C LEU A 102 -2.12 -21.87 5.81
N ILE A 103 -1.67 -22.54 6.87
CA ILE A 103 -2.38 -22.55 8.15
C ILE A 103 -1.77 -21.46 9.04
N ARG A 104 -2.61 -20.53 9.47
CA ARG A 104 -2.22 -19.48 10.40
C ARG A 104 -1.81 -20.06 11.76
N PRO A 105 -0.67 -19.64 12.33
CA PRO A 105 -0.23 -20.08 13.66
C PRO A 105 -1.07 -19.44 14.77
N GLU A 106 -1.28 -20.15 15.88
CA GLU A 106 -1.97 -19.60 17.07
C GLU A 106 -1.06 -18.75 17.97
N GLY A 107 0.25 -18.70 17.70
CA GLY A 107 1.23 -18.00 18.53
C GLY A 107 2.52 -17.69 17.77
N THR A 108 3.58 -17.29 18.48
CA THR A 108 4.81 -16.71 17.91
C THR A 108 6.04 -17.63 17.92
N GLY A 109 5.84 -18.96 17.99
CA GLY A 109 6.92 -19.95 18.00
C GLY A 109 7.51 -20.28 16.61
N ASP A 110 8.21 -21.41 16.48
CA ASP A 110 8.85 -21.83 15.21
C ASP A 110 7.87 -21.89 14.02
N ALA A 111 6.64 -22.37 14.26
CA ALA A 111 5.60 -22.42 13.24
C ALA A 111 5.24 -21.03 12.69
N PHE A 112 5.34 -19.98 13.51
CA PHE A 112 5.14 -18.60 13.08
C PHE A 112 6.27 -18.09 12.22
N LEU A 113 7.52 -18.41 12.53
CA LEU A 113 8.65 -18.02 11.68
C LEU A 113 8.59 -18.68 10.30
N THR A 114 8.21 -19.96 10.24
CA THR A 114 7.98 -20.64 8.96
C THR A 114 6.84 -19.98 8.19
N TRP A 115 5.67 -19.79 8.82
CA TRP A 115 4.53 -19.14 8.19
C TRP A 115 4.83 -17.70 7.73
N LEU A 116 5.61 -16.95 8.51
CA LEU A 116 6.01 -15.60 8.14
C LEU A 116 6.99 -15.59 6.95
N SER A 117 7.91 -16.56 6.87
CA SER A 117 8.79 -16.75 5.72
C SER A 117 7.99 -17.07 4.45
N ASP A 118 7.01 -17.97 4.56
CA ASP A 118 6.13 -18.38 3.46
C ASP A 118 5.28 -17.21 2.97
N THR A 119 4.66 -16.46 3.89
CA THR A 119 3.85 -15.28 3.55
C THR A 119 4.69 -14.10 3.04
N ALA A 120 5.96 -13.99 3.44
CA ALA A 120 6.87 -12.99 2.88
C ALA A 120 7.27 -13.30 1.43
N GLY A 121 6.98 -14.50 0.93
CA GLY A 121 7.14 -14.85 -0.47
C GLY A 121 8.59 -14.85 -0.96
N VAL A 122 9.55 -15.05 -0.05
CA VAL A 122 10.99 -14.98 -0.33
C VAL A 122 11.55 -16.28 -0.91
N GLU A 123 10.84 -17.39 -0.72
CA GLU A 123 11.26 -18.70 -1.18
C GLU A 123 10.77 -18.99 -2.61
N GLN A 124 11.56 -19.78 -3.36
CA GLN A 124 11.15 -20.26 -4.68
C GLN A 124 9.94 -21.19 -4.54
N GLY A 125 8.92 -20.95 -5.35
CA GLY A 125 7.66 -21.69 -5.29
C GLY A 125 6.62 -21.12 -4.32
N SER A 126 6.93 -20.02 -3.62
CA SER A 126 5.91 -19.29 -2.86
C SER A 126 4.81 -18.78 -3.79
N VAL A 127 3.55 -18.97 -3.39
CA VAL A 127 2.38 -18.54 -4.17
C VAL A 127 2.02 -17.09 -3.90
N ILE A 128 2.33 -16.60 -2.70
CA ILE A 128 1.97 -15.27 -2.23
C ILE A 128 3.19 -14.48 -1.72
N SER A 129 3.02 -13.17 -1.59
CA SER A 129 3.96 -12.30 -0.89
C SER A 129 3.22 -11.12 -0.26
N ILE A 130 3.31 -10.98 1.06
CA ILE A 130 2.63 -9.94 1.83
C ILE A 130 3.65 -8.86 2.23
N PRO A 131 3.43 -7.58 1.85
CA PRO A 131 4.30 -6.47 2.22
C PRO A 131 4.00 -5.99 3.64
N TRP A 132 4.36 -6.80 4.63
CA TRP A 132 4.11 -6.51 6.04
C TRP A 132 4.67 -5.15 6.48
N PRO A 133 3.87 -4.30 7.17
CA PRO A 133 4.33 -3.00 7.62
C PRO A 133 5.25 -3.08 8.84
N ASP A 134 6.20 -2.15 8.93
CA ASP A 134 7.13 -2.01 10.06
C ASP A 134 6.42 -1.83 11.42
N SER A 135 5.19 -1.30 11.42
CA SER A 135 4.35 -1.16 12.62
C SER A 135 4.00 -2.48 13.28
N LEU A 136 4.11 -3.59 12.54
CA LEU A 136 3.93 -4.95 13.05
C LEU A 136 5.26 -5.59 13.50
N GLY A 137 6.37 -4.85 13.51
CA GLY A 137 7.64 -5.32 14.08
C GLY A 137 8.25 -6.51 13.34
N ILE A 138 8.01 -6.68 12.04
CA ILE A 138 8.49 -7.82 11.25
C ILE A 138 10.02 -8.03 11.34
N GLN A 139 10.78 -6.95 11.45
CA GLN A 139 12.23 -6.97 11.65
C GLN A 139 12.65 -7.70 12.95
N TYR A 140 11.72 -7.85 13.88
CA TYR A 140 11.88 -8.57 15.15
C TYR A 140 11.11 -9.89 15.18
N ALA A 141 10.85 -10.53 14.04
CA ALA A 141 10.10 -11.79 13.97
C ALA A 141 10.55 -12.85 14.99
N ALA A 142 11.87 -12.99 15.22
CA ALA A 142 12.41 -13.94 16.19
C ALA A 142 12.13 -13.57 17.67
N GLN A 143 11.69 -12.35 17.94
CA GLN A 143 11.32 -11.79 19.25
C GLN A 143 9.88 -11.23 19.20
N HIS A 144 9.02 -11.80 18.33
CA HIS A 144 7.68 -11.27 18.10
C HIS A 144 6.78 -11.40 19.34
N ASP A 145 7.11 -12.32 20.25
CA ASP A 145 6.51 -12.40 21.58
C ASP A 145 6.76 -11.12 22.41
N THR A 146 7.95 -10.55 22.33
CA THR A 146 8.33 -9.30 22.99
C THR A 146 7.60 -8.11 22.36
N PHE A 147 7.45 -8.11 21.02
CA PHE A 147 6.59 -7.15 20.33
C PHE A 147 5.16 -7.24 20.84
N ALA A 148 4.56 -8.43 20.79
CA ALA A 148 3.17 -8.62 21.17
C ALA A 148 2.91 -8.29 22.64
N ALA A 149 3.83 -8.61 23.54
CA ALA A 149 3.74 -8.23 24.95
C ALA A 149 3.79 -6.71 25.18
N SER A 150 4.40 -5.95 24.26
CA SER A 150 4.56 -4.49 24.37
C SER A 150 3.39 -3.67 23.83
N VAL A 151 2.56 -4.26 22.97
CA VAL A 151 1.41 -3.59 22.34
C VAL A 151 0.08 -4.31 22.54
N GLY A 152 0.09 -5.57 22.99
CA GLY A 152 -1.10 -6.38 23.27
C GLY A 152 -1.63 -7.21 22.09
N PHE A 153 -0.98 -7.14 20.92
CA PHE A 153 -1.37 -7.89 19.73
C PHE A 153 -0.17 -8.25 18.84
N GLY A 154 -0.34 -9.18 17.89
CA GLY A 154 0.72 -9.57 16.96
C GLY A 154 0.21 -9.90 15.55
N ILE A 155 1.15 -10.17 14.62
CA ILE A 155 0.86 -10.50 13.22
C ILE A 155 -0.18 -11.62 13.08
N PRO A 156 -0.18 -12.72 13.87
CA PRO A 156 -1.19 -13.76 13.73
C PRO A 156 -2.64 -13.30 13.96
N GLN A 157 -2.88 -12.13 14.54
CA GLN A 157 -4.24 -11.61 14.76
C GLN A 157 -4.73 -10.73 13.60
N VAL A 158 -3.86 -10.39 12.64
CA VAL A 158 -4.17 -9.47 11.53
C VAL A 158 -4.74 -10.25 10.35
N ASP A 159 -5.97 -9.91 9.97
CA ASP A 159 -6.69 -10.49 8.83
C ASP A 159 -6.53 -9.63 7.57
N GLY A 160 -6.34 -8.32 7.74
CA GLY A 160 -6.00 -7.39 6.66
C GLY A 160 -5.33 -6.12 7.19
N PHE A 161 -4.73 -5.33 6.31
CA PHE A 161 -4.19 -4.04 6.71
C PHE A 161 -4.10 -3.03 5.57
N LEU A 162 -4.06 -1.76 5.95
CA LEU A 162 -3.46 -0.69 5.17
C LEU A 162 -2.50 0.13 6.02
N ALA A 163 -1.27 0.28 5.55
CA ALA A 163 -0.21 1.00 6.23
C ALA A 163 0.38 2.09 5.33
N VAL A 164 0.49 3.29 5.89
CA VAL A 164 1.07 4.47 5.26
C VAL A 164 2.37 4.84 5.99
N SER A 165 3.47 4.83 5.25
CA SER A 165 4.79 5.30 5.70
C SER A 165 5.15 6.59 4.97
N ALA A 166 5.15 7.71 5.69
CA ALA A 166 5.51 9.03 5.19
C ALA A 166 6.46 9.69 6.20
N PRO A 167 7.78 9.38 6.14
CA PRO A 167 8.73 9.76 7.17
C PRO A 167 8.65 11.24 7.55
N PRO A 168 8.62 11.57 8.86
CA PRO A 168 8.79 10.66 10.01
C PRO A 168 7.51 9.96 10.47
N ALA A 169 6.36 10.26 9.87
CA ALA A 169 5.05 9.76 10.27
C ALA A 169 4.77 8.35 9.72
N ARG A 170 3.93 7.62 10.46
CA ARG A 170 3.47 6.27 10.14
C ARG A 170 2.05 6.10 10.65
N VAL A 171 1.20 5.48 9.85
CA VAL A 171 -0.13 5.05 10.26
C VAL A 171 -0.36 3.65 9.70
N ALA A 172 -0.95 2.75 10.47
CA ALA A 172 -1.44 1.48 9.97
C ALA A 172 -2.83 1.22 10.56
N VAL A 173 -3.81 1.00 9.69
CA VAL A 173 -5.12 0.44 10.05
C VAL A 173 -5.03 -1.06 9.84
N LEU A 174 -5.35 -1.82 10.88
CA LEU A 174 -5.25 -3.26 10.94
C LEU A 174 -6.65 -3.82 11.17
N ASP A 175 -7.10 -4.68 10.27
CA ASP A 175 -8.30 -5.50 10.45
C ASP A 175 -7.90 -6.83 11.06
N GLY A 176 -8.70 -7.36 11.98
CA GLY A 176 -8.36 -8.60 12.64
C GLY A 176 -9.22 -8.96 13.82
N ARG A 177 -8.63 -9.76 14.71
CA ARG A 177 -9.25 -10.27 15.94
C ARG A 177 -8.41 -9.83 17.13
N PHE A 178 -8.69 -8.62 17.59
CA PHE A 178 -7.95 -7.96 18.65
C PHE A 178 -8.65 -8.12 20.00
N ASP A 179 -7.84 -8.08 21.07
CA ASP A 179 -8.32 -8.09 22.45
C ASP A 179 -7.95 -6.74 23.09
N PRO A 180 -8.90 -5.80 23.21
CA PRO A 180 -8.65 -4.50 23.84
C PRO A 180 -8.16 -4.59 25.29
N ASP A 181 -8.51 -5.66 26.02
CA ASP A 181 -8.03 -5.88 27.38
C ASP A 181 -6.53 -6.24 27.36
N ALA A 182 -6.07 -6.99 26.35
CA ALA A 182 -4.65 -7.28 26.16
C ALA A 182 -3.86 -6.01 25.77
N VAL A 183 -4.42 -5.13 24.94
CA VAL A 183 -3.82 -3.81 24.63
C VAL A 183 -3.72 -2.95 25.88
N THR A 184 -4.79 -2.90 26.68
CA THR A 184 -4.83 -2.19 27.96
C THR A 184 -3.80 -2.75 28.95
N ALA A 185 -3.66 -4.06 29.03
CA ALA A 185 -2.66 -4.71 29.89
C ALA A 185 -1.22 -4.39 29.45
N ALA A 186 -0.97 -4.24 28.15
CA ALA A 186 0.34 -3.95 27.59
C ALA A 186 0.74 -2.48 27.69
N ILE A 187 -0.16 -1.56 27.37
CA ILE A 187 0.12 -0.12 27.23
C ILE A 187 -0.33 0.70 28.46
N GLY A 188 -1.40 0.27 29.13
CA GLY A 188 -2.08 1.01 30.19
C GLY A 188 -3.52 1.40 29.81
N GLU A 189 -4.23 2.09 30.69
CA GLU A 189 -5.60 2.56 30.40
C GLU A 189 -5.60 3.58 29.25
N PRO A 190 -6.57 3.50 28.31
CA PRO A 190 -6.67 4.47 27.24
C PRO A 190 -7.14 5.83 27.77
N ASP A 191 -6.53 6.91 27.27
CA ASP A 191 -6.99 8.28 27.50
C ASP A 191 -7.79 8.76 26.28
N ASP A 192 -9.03 9.17 26.49
CA ASP A 192 -10.00 9.48 25.42
C ASP A 192 -10.06 8.40 24.30
N GLY A 193 -9.97 7.12 24.67
CA GLY A 193 -9.99 6.00 23.72
C GLY A 193 -8.69 5.79 22.93
N ILE A 194 -7.57 6.36 23.39
CA ILE A 194 -6.25 6.19 22.79
C ILE A 194 -5.29 5.58 23.82
N TRP A 195 -4.82 4.37 23.55
CA TRP A 195 -3.71 3.75 24.28
C TRP A 195 -2.40 4.41 23.87
N SER A 196 -1.67 4.98 24.83
CA SER A 196 -0.46 5.76 24.56
C SER A 196 0.73 5.24 25.34
N GLN A 197 1.79 4.82 24.64
CA GLN A 197 3.07 4.57 25.29
C GLN A 197 3.67 5.90 25.82
N PRO A 198 4.43 5.86 26.93
CA PRO A 198 5.03 7.06 27.51
C PRO A 198 5.96 7.80 26.53
N GLY A 199 5.86 9.13 26.47
CA GLY A 199 6.73 9.99 25.67
C GLY A 199 5.97 10.90 24.70
N GLU A 200 6.66 11.94 24.21
CA GLU A 200 6.13 12.87 23.22
C GLU A 200 6.18 12.26 21.81
N ASP A 201 5.20 12.62 20.97
CA ASP A 201 5.11 12.15 19.58
C ASP A 201 6.44 12.33 18.83
N LEU A 202 6.84 11.28 18.10
CA LEU A 202 8.07 11.23 17.30
C LEU A 202 9.38 11.41 18.06
N THR A 203 9.36 11.61 19.38
CA THR A 203 10.57 11.75 20.19
C THR A 203 11.27 10.41 20.29
N THR A 204 12.54 10.40 19.89
CA THR A 204 13.40 9.21 19.90
C THR A 204 13.94 8.96 21.31
N ASP A 205 13.75 7.75 21.82
CA ASP A 205 14.37 7.28 23.06
C ASP A 205 15.11 5.96 22.83
N LEU A 206 16.41 6.06 22.55
CA LEU A 206 17.24 4.89 22.28
C LEU A 206 17.50 4.02 23.53
N GLN A 207 17.18 4.50 24.74
CA GLN A 207 17.28 3.71 25.97
C GLN A 207 16.03 2.83 26.17
N HIS A 208 14.90 3.25 25.60
CA HIS A 208 13.63 2.52 25.63
C HIS A 208 13.22 2.13 24.22
N ARG A 209 14.05 1.30 23.56
CA ARG A 209 13.68 0.61 22.31
C ARG A 209 12.60 -0.43 22.62
N LEU A 210 11.38 0.05 22.86
CA LEU A 210 10.22 -0.80 22.95
C LEU A 210 9.96 -1.36 21.55
N ALA A 211 9.55 -2.62 21.50
CA ALA A 211 9.58 -3.45 20.31
C ALA A 211 8.74 -2.98 19.09
N PRO A 212 7.81 -2.00 19.11
CA PRO A 212 7.18 -1.57 17.86
C PRO A 212 7.99 -0.52 17.07
N ASP A 213 9.00 0.12 17.67
CA ASP A 213 9.83 1.11 16.96
C ASP A 213 11.30 1.04 17.38
N GLU A 214 12.19 0.83 16.42
CA GLU A 214 13.63 0.68 16.69
C GLU A 214 14.27 1.95 17.28
N LEU A 215 13.65 3.10 17.04
CA LEU A 215 14.07 4.40 17.56
C LEU A 215 13.43 4.70 18.93
N GLY A 216 12.68 3.76 19.51
CA GLY A 216 11.99 3.92 20.79
C GLY A 216 10.98 5.05 20.78
N ARG A 217 10.41 5.39 19.62
CA ARG A 217 9.35 6.40 19.54
C ARG A 217 8.06 5.82 20.09
N PRO A 218 7.31 6.60 20.86
CA PRO A 218 6.13 6.09 21.52
C PRO A 218 5.00 5.87 20.51
N VAL A 219 4.33 4.72 20.63
CA VAL A 219 3.21 4.33 19.78
C VAL A 219 1.89 4.79 20.41
N ARG A 220 0.92 5.06 19.53
CA ARG A 220 -0.48 5.30 19.83
C ARG A 220 -1.31 4.20 19.17
N VAL A 221 -2.25 3.65 19.91
CA VAL A 221 -3.22 2.68 19.41
C VAL A 221 -4.62 3.19 19.73
N THR A 222 -5.56 3.03 18.81
CA THR A 222 -6.99 3.32 19.02
C THR A 222 -7.83 2.39 18.14
N GLY A 223 -9.07 2.09 18.52
CA GLY A 223 -9.91 1.12 17.81
C GLY A 223 -10.62 0.17 18.77
N ASP A 224 -11.00 -1.00 18.26
CA ASP A 224 -11.81 -2.01 18.96
C ASP A 224 -11.34 -3.45 18.65
N GLU A 225 -12.22 -4.43 18.89
CA GLU A 225 -11.96 -5.86 18.69
C GLU A 225 -11.79 -6.28 17.22
N ALA A 226 -12.30 -5.48 16.28
CA ALA A 226 -12.28 -5.77 14.85
C ALA A 226 -11.21 -4.96 14.10
N GLN A 227 -10.97 -3.72 14.52
CA GLN A 227 -10.06 -2.83 13.82
C GLN A 227 -9.22 -1.99 14.79
N LEU A 228 -7.91 -1.93 14.56
CA LEU A 228 -6.98 -1.08 15.30
C LEU A 228 -6.24 -0.15 14.35
N LEU A 229 -6.12 1.13 14.73
CA LEU A 229 -5.12 2.04 14.15
C LEU A 229 -3.90 2.12 15.05
N VAL A 230 -2.72 1.99 14.45
CA VAL A 230 -1.39 2.13 15.07
C VAL A 230 -0.65 3.30 14.43
N THR A 231 -0.16 4.24 15.24
CA THR A 231 0.58 5.42 14.73
C THR A 231 1.62 5.92 15.73
N LEU A 232 2.52 6.79 15.27
CA LEU A 232 3.50 7.50 16.13
C LEU A 232 3.02 8.90 16.55
N GLN A 233 1.79 9.28 16.17
CA GLN A 233 1.27 10.64 16.36
C GLN A 233 -0.13 10.62 16.98
N THR A 234 -0.28 11.30 18.11
CA THR A 234 -1.54 11.47 18.83
C THR A 234 -2.60 12.11 17.94
N LYS A 235 -2.23 13.11 17.12
CA LYS A 235 -3.16 13.76 16.18
C LYS A 235 -3.75 12.79 15.14
N ALA A 236 -2.97 11.83 14.65
CA ALA A 236 -3.45 10.86 13.67
C ALA A 236 -4.44 9.85 14.33
N ALA A 237 -4.17 9.44 15.57
CA ALA A 237 -5.09 8.62 16.35
C ALA A 237 -6.42 9.35 16.63
N GLN A 238 -6.35 10.64 16.99
CA GLN A 238 -7.55 11.47 17.17
C GLN A 238 -8.35 11.63 15.87
N ALA A 239 -7.67 11.93 14.75
CA ALA A 239 -8.30 12.07 13.45
C ALA A 239 -9.08 10.79 13.05
N TYR A 240 -8.48 9.62 13.27
CA TYR A 240 -9.14 8.35 13.03
C TYR A 240 -10.38 8.13 13.91
N ARG A 241 -10.23 8.28 15.23
CA ARG A 241 -11.32 8.15 16.19
C ARG A 241 -12.48 9.11 15.88
N ASP A 242 -12.15 10.34 15.48
CA ASP A 242 -13.13 11.39 15.22
C ASP A 242 -13.73 11.31 13.79
N GLY A 243 -13.22 10.41 12.94
CA GLY A 243 -13.64 10.25 11.55
C GLY A 243 -13.17 11.37 10.61
N ASP A 244 -12.20 12.19 11.01
CA ASP A 244 -11.60 13.27 10.21
C ASP A 244 -10.40 12.76 9.40
N LEU A 245 -10.67 11.88 8.44
CA LEU A 245 -9.65 11.10 7.75
C LEU A 245 -9.00 11.84 6.57
N GLY A 246 -9.60 12.91 6.05
CA GLY A 246 -9.12 13.60 4.85
C GLY A 246 -9.53 12.90 3.53
N SER A 247 -8.80 13.16 2.45
CA SER A 247 -9.08 12.62 1.10
C SER A 247 -7.82 12.07 0.41
N TRP A 248 -7.91 10.84 -0.10
CA TRP A 248 -6.89 10.16 -0.91
C TRP A 248 -7.12 10.29 -2.43
N SER A 249 -7.77 11.37 -2.87
CA SER A 249 -8.25 11.53 -4.25
C SER A 249 -7.18 11.40 -5.33
N ASP A 250 -5.93 11.71 -5.01
CA ASP A 250 -4.73 11.53 -5.84
C ASP A 250 -4.35 10.06 -6.02
N VAL A 251 -4.54 9.24 -4.99
CA VAL A 251 -4.19 7.81 -4.98
C VAL A 251 -5.33 6.92 -5.49
N LEU A 252 -6.58 7.38 -5.35
CA LEU A 252 -7.78 6.60 -5.69
C LEU A 252 -7.76 5.98 -7.09
N PRO A 253 -7.40 6.68 -8.20
CA PRO A 253 -7.40 6.06 -9.52
C PRO A 253 -6.51 4.82 -9.63
N VAL A 254 -5.32 4.87 -9.02
CA VAL A 254 -4.39 3.73 -9.00
C VAL A 254 -4.93 2.59 -8.13
N ALA A 255 -5.49 2.92 -6.96
CA ALA A 255 -6.11 1.93 -6.08
C ALA A 255 -7.32 1.24 -6.75
N GLU A 256 -8.19 2.00 -7.43
CA GLU A 256 -9.35 1.48 -8.17
C GLU A 256 -8.93 0.53 -9.29
N ALA A 257 -7.87 0.86 -10.04
CA ALA A 257 -7.34 -0.03 -11.07
C ALA A 257 -6.77 -1.34 -10.50
N LEU A 258 -6.14 -1.29 -9.33
CA LEU A 258 -5.64 -2.49 -8.65
C LEU A 258 -6.80 -3.32 -8.08
N ASP A 259 -7.80 -2.68 -7.46
CA ASP A 259 -9.03 -3.35 -6.98
C ASP A 259 -9.77 -4.05 -8.12
N ALA A 260 -9.90 -3.41 -9.28
CA ALA A 260 -10.53 -3.98 -10.47
C ALA A 260 -9.80 -5.23 -11.01
N ARG A 261 -8.55 -5.44 -10.59
CA ARG A 261 -7.72 -6.60 -10.94
C ARG A 261 -7.71 -7.67 -9.85
N GLY A 262 -8.45 -7.46 -8.75
CA GLY A 262 -8.60 -8.44 -7.68
C GLY A 262 -7.30 -8.74 -6.96
N VAL A 263 -6.43 -7.74 -6.77
CA VAL A 263 -5.16 -7.95 -6.07
C VAL A 263 -5.41 -8.23 -4.58
N TYR A 264 -4.71 -9.21 -4.01
CA TYR A 264 -4.78 -9.50 -2.57
C TYR A 264 -3.80 -8.64 -1.76
N ALA A 265 -2.74 -8.13 -2.39
CA ALA A 265 -1.75 -7.28 -1.76
C ALA A 265 -1.28 -6.20 -2.73
N ALA A 266 -0.98 -5.03 -2.22
CA ALA A 266 -0.49 -3.90 -3.02
C ALA A 266 0.50 -3.02 -2.26
N GLN A 267 1.39 -2.40 -3.01
CA GLN A 267 2.19 -1.26 -2.59
C GLN A 267 2.00 -0.11 -3.58
N LEU A 268 1.62 1.06 -3.08
CA LEU A 268 1.44 2.28 -3.85
C LEU A 268 2.43 3.33 -3.34
N TRP A 269 3.01 4.08 -4.26
CA TRP A 269 3.89 5.20 -3.99
C TRP A 269 3.28 6.48 -4.49
N ARG A 270 3.24 7.44 -3.58
CA ARG A 270 2.97 8.83 -3.91
C ARG A 270 4.26 9.62 -3.79
N ALA A 271 4.68 10.23 -4.90
CA ALA A 271 5.83 11.11 -4.97
C ALA A 271 5.49 12.54 -4.49
N ALA A 272 6.50 13.41 -4.47
CA ALA A 272 6.32 14.82 -4.08
C ALA A 272 5.64 15.66 -5.17
N ASP A 273 5.65 15.20 -6.42
CA ASP A 273 5.03 15.83 -7.59
C ASP A 273 3.65 15.24 -7.90
N ASP A 274 3.02 14.60 -6.92
CA ASP A 274 1.74 13.90 -7.01
C ASP A 274 1.69 12.71 -7.98
N THR A 275 2.85 12.27 -8.51
CA THR A 275 2.93 11.02 -9.27
C THR A 275 2.56 9.84 -8.38
N VAL A 276 1.65 8.99 -8.85
CA VAL A 276 1.23 7.77 -8.15
C VAL A 276 1.46 6.53 -8.99
N VAL A 277 2.23 5.58 -8.45
CA VAL A 277 2.49 4.26 -9.03
C VAL A 277 2.10 3.20 -8.02
N GLY A 278 1.47 2.11 -8.46
CA GLY A 278 1.15 0.96 -7.63
C GLY A 278 1.57 -0.35 -8.29
N ILE A 279 2.00 -1.32 -7.47
CA ILE A 279 2.02 -2.73 -7.87
C ILE A 279 1.13 -3.49 -6.89
N GLY A 280 0.27 -4.34 -7.43
CA GLY A 280 -0.42 -5.37 -6.68
C GLY A 280 -0.04 -6.77 -7.14
N LEU A 281 -0.39 -7.77 -6.33
CA LEU A 281 -0.26 -9.17 -6.63
C LEU A 281 -1.64 -9.82 -6.65
N VAL A 282 -1.89 -10.66 -7.64
CA VAL A 282 -3.04 -11.57 -7.72
C VAL A 282 -2.53 -13.02 -7.80
N VAL A 283 -3.30 -13.98 -7.30
CA VAL A 283 -2.99 -15.41 -7.50
C VAL A 283 -3.77 -15.92 -8.70
N GLU A 284 -3.06 -16.46 -9.67
CA GLU A 284 -3.66 -17.08 -10.85
C GLU A 284 -2.95 -18.39 -11.20
N ASP A 285 -3.75 -19.44 -11.40
CA ASP A 285 -3.25 -20.80 -11.65
C ASP A 285 -2.19 -21.24 -10.61
N GLY A 286 -2.40 -20.86 -9.34
CA GLY A 286 -1.47 -21.17 -8.24
C GLY A 286 -0.14 -20.41 -8.30
N ARG A 287 -0.08 -19.27 -8.99
CA ARG A 287 1.12 -18.44 -9.10
C ARG A 287 0.78 -16.98 -8.81
N SER A 288 1.71 -16.27 -8.17
CA SER A 288 1.61 -14.83 -8.04
C SER A 288 1.85 -14.14 -9.39
N VAL A 289 0.93 -13.28 -9.78
CA VAL A 289 1.03 -12.45 -10.98
C VAL A 289 1.03 -10.98 -10.55
N PRO A 290 2.10 -10.22 -10.85
CA PRO A 290 2.15 -8.80 -10.57
C PRO A 290 1.28 -7.99 -11.53
N VAL A 291 0.60 -6.99 -11.00
CA VAL A 291 -0.19 -6.00 -11.74
C VAL A 291 0.37 -4.63 -11.40
N VAL A 292 0.71 -3.84 -12.41
CA VAL A 292 1.21 -2.48 -12.26
C VAL A 292 0.10 -1.50 -12.67
N ALA A 293 -0.11 -0.46 -11.88
CA ALA A 293 -0.96 0.68 -12.24
C ALA A 293 -0.18 1.99 -12.08
N HIS A 294 -0.32 2.90 -13.02
CA HIS A 294 0.42 4.18 -13.02
C HIS A 294 -0.44 5.31 -13.58
N GLN A 295 -0.59 6.36 -12.78
CA GLN A 295 -1.25 7.60 -13.15
C GLN A 295 -0.26 8.56 -13.83
N TYR A 296 -0.40 8.76 -15.13
CA TYR A 296 0.36 9.74 -15.91
C TYR A 296 -0.28 11.14 -15.82
N ALA A 297 0.45 12.14 -16.33
CA ALA A 297 -0.05 13.51 -16.41
C ALA A 297 -1.25 13.64 -17.37
N ASP A 298 -1.24 12.88 -18.47
CA ASP A 298 -2.32 12.84 -19.43
C ASP A 298 -2.41 11.49 -20.19
N ALA A 299 -3.46 11.36 -20.99
CA ALA A 299 -3.72 10.15 -21.77
C ALA A 299 -2.68 9.88 -22.87
N GLY A 300 -2.11 10.92 -23.46
CA GLY A 300 -1.12 10.78 -24.52
C GLY A 300 0.21 10.21 -24.00
N GLU A 301 0.59 10.57 -22.77
CA GLU A 301 1.73 9.97 -22.09
C GLU A 301 1.47 8.50 -21.72
N ALA A 302 0.27 8.19 -21.19
CA ALA A 302 -0.12 6.82 -20.87
C ALA A 302 -0.13 5.92 -22.12
N GLU A 303 -0.68 6.38 -23.24
CA GLU A 303 -0.68 5.65 -24.52
C GLU A 303 0.75 5.40 -25.05
N GLN A 304 1.63 6.39 -24.97
CA GLN A 304 3.03 6.24 -25.37
C GLN A 304 3.76 5.21 -24.49
N ALA A 305 3.53 5.24 -23.18
CA ALA A 305 4.09 4.26 -22.26
C ALA A 305 3.56 2.85 -22.54
N ALA A 306 2.25 2.71 -22.81
CA ALA A 306 1.64 1.43 -23.15
C ALA A 306 2.25 0.83 -24.43
N ALA A 307 2.42 1.64 -25.48
CA ALA A 307 3.07 1.21 -26.72
C ALA A 307 4.53 0.77 -26.51
N ALA A 308 5.23 1.35 -25.54
CA ALA A 308 6.59 0.98 -25.18
C ALA A 308 6.68 -0.31 -24.33
N LEU A 309 5.57 -0.73 -23.71
CA LEU A 309 5.48 -1.92 -22.86
C LEU A 309 5.01 -3.16 -23.63
N ASP A 310 4.21 -3.01 -24.68
CA ASP A 310 3.63 -4.15 -25.40
C ASP A 310 4.67 -5.19 -25.87
N GLY A 311 4.54 -6.42 -25.39
CA GLY A 311 5.43 -7.55 -25.69
C GLY A 311 6.87 -7.38 -25.19
N ARG A 312 7.14 -6.38 -24.36
CA ARG A 312 8.48 -6.10 -23.85
C ARG A 312 8.91 -7.16 -22.84
N GLN A 313 10.18 -7.58 -22.96
CA GLN A 313 10.85 -8.46 -22.01
C GLN A 313 11.97 -7.72 -21.26
N ASP A 314 12.10 -7.95 -19.96
CA ASP A 314 13.13 -7.40 -19.07
C ASP A 314 13.48 -8.40 -17.98
N GLY A 315 14.62 -9.05 -18.14
CA GLY A 315 15.05 -10.14 -17.28
C GLY A 315 14.02 -11.29 -17.28
N PRO A 316 13.54 -11.73 -16.11
CA PRO A 316 12.53 -12.79 -16.02
C PRO A 316 11.12 -12.28 -16.36
N ALA A 317 10.93 -10.97 -16.55
CA ALA A 317 9.62 -10.36 -16.70
C ALA A 317 9.23 -10.07 -18.15
N THR A 318 7.97 -10.29 -18.48
CA THR A 318 7.34 -9.87 -19.74
C THR A 318 6.07 -9.09 -19.42
N ALA A 319 5.86 -7.95 -20.08
CA ALA A 319 4.60 -7.24 -19.96
C ALA A 319 3.52 -7.94 -20.79
N GLY A 320 2.41 -8.28 -20.14
CA GLY A 320 1.16 -8.74 -20.74
C GLY A 320 0.04 -7.73 -20.51
N ASP A 321 -1.17 -8.06 -20.97
CA ASP A 321 -2.44 -7.32 -20.82
C ASP A 321 -2.30 -5.84 -20.42
N VAL A 322 -1.78 -5.04 -21.36
CA VAL A 322 -1.61 -3.59 -21.18
C VAL A 322 -2.90 -2.89 -21.56
N ALA A 323 -3.41 -2.05 -20.66
CA ALA A 323 -4.61 -1.25 -20.86
C ALA A 323 -4.34 0.21 -20.47
N VAL A 324 -5.02 1.12 -21.15
CA VAL A 324 -5.00 2.56 -20.84
C VAL A 324 -6.45 3.04 -20.71
N ASP A 325 -6.75 3.75 -19.63
CA ASP A 325 -8.01 4.46 -19.42
C ASP A 325 -7.72 5.90 -19.04
N GLY A 326 -7.95 6.83 -19.98
CA GLY A 326 -7.49 8.21 -19.83
C GLY A 326 -5.99 8.25 -19.55
N ALA A 327 -5.61 8.87 -18.43
CA ALA A 327 -4.21 8.99 -18.01
C ALA A 327 -3.71 7.82 -17.15
N LEU A 328 -4.53 6.79 -16.93
CA LEU A 328 -4.18 5.62 -16.12
C LEU A 328 -3.74 4.47 -17.02
N LEU A 329 -2.52 3.98 -16.80
CA LEU A 329 -2.01 2.76 -17.42
C LEU A 329 -2.09 1.61 -16.42
N THR A 330 -2.59 0.45 -16.85
CA THR A 330 -2.51 -0.80 -16.09
C THR A 330 -1.86 -1.88 -16.95
N ALA A 331 -0.89 -2.60 -16.39
CA ALA A 331 -0.20 -3.69 -17.08
C ALA A 331 -0.08 -4.91 -16.17
N ARG A 332 -0.34 -6.09 -16.74
CA ARG A 332 -0.05 -7.37 -16.09
C ARG A 332 1.38 -7.77 -16.40
N LEU A 333 2.10 -8.37 -15.46
CA LEU A 333 3.44 -8.89 -15.71
C LEU A 333 3.45 -10.42 -15.63
N GLU A 334 4.06 -11.07 -16.61
CA GLU A 334 4.31 -12.51 -16.62
C GLU A 334 5.77 -12.78 -16.36
N TRP A 335 6.08 -13.48 -15.25
CA TRP A 335 7.47 -13.77 -14.89
C TRP A 335 7.77 -15.26 -15.00
N ALA A 336 9.05 -15.59 -15.14
CA ALA A 336 9.53 -16.97 -15.12
C ALA A 336 9.05 -17.69 -13.84
N PRO A 337 8.59 -18.95 -13.91
CA PRO A 337 7.97 -19.68 -12.78
C PRO A 337 8.82 -19.76 -11.51
N GLU A 338 10.14 -19.71 -11.66
CA GLU A 338 11.11 -19.74 -10.57
C GLU A 338 11.27 -18.39 -9.82
N THR A 339 10.56 -17.35 -10.25
CA THR A 339 10.67 -16.02 -9.65
C THR A 339 9.83 -15.96 -8.38
N ALA A 340 10.49 -15.74 -7.24
CA ALA A 340 9.81 -15.56 -5.97
C ALA A 340 8.93 -14.29 -6.00
N PRO A 341 7.69 -14.33 -5.50
CA PRO A 341 6.78 -13.18 -5.55
C PRO A 341 7.29 -11.94 -4.81
N ALA A 342 8.14 -12.10 -3.79
CA ALA A 342 8.82 -10.98 -3.13
C ALA A 342 9.69 -10.13 -4.07
N VAL A 343 10.12 -10.68 -5.21
CA VAL A 343 10.84 -9.91 -6.23
C VAL A 343 10.00 -8.75 -6.74
N ALA A 344 8.67 -8.83 -6.71
CA ALA A 344 7.81 -7.73 -7.12
C ALA A 344 7.96 -6.48 -6.26
N TRP A 345 8.04 -6.67 -4.95
CA TRP A 345 8.28 -5.58 -4.02
C TRP A 345 9.67 -4.98 -4.20
N GLN A 346 10.67 -5.80 -4.51
CA GLN A 346 12.01 -5.29 -4.81
C GLN A 346 12.07 -4.53 -6.14
N LEU A 347 11.31 -4.96 -7.14
CA LEU A 347 11.20 -4.25 -8.41
C LEU A 347 10.54 -2.90 -8.22
N LEU A 348 9.46 -2.83 -7.45
CA LEU A 348 8.91 -1.56 -6.97
C LEU A 348 10.00 -0.75 -6.31
N ALA A 349 10.58 -1.23 -5.19
CA ALA A 349 11.59 -0.54 -4.37
C ALA A 349 12.69 0.17 -5.20
N ARG A 350 13.10 -0.42 -6.31
CA ARG A 350 14.12 0.15 -7.22
C ARG A 350 13.62 1.27 -8.14
N GLN A 351 12.34 1.31 -8.44
CA GLN A 351 11.69 2.34 -9.25
C GLN A 351 11.32 3.59 -8.44
N SER A 352 11.64 3.64 -7.15
CA SER A 352 11.11 4.68 -6.28
C SER A 352 11.69 6.03 -6.62
N PRO A 353 10.87 7.04 -6.93
CA PRO A 353 11.32 8.42 -6.90
C PRO A 353 11.65 8.87 -5.45
N VAL A 354 11.31 8.08 -4.42
CA VAL A 354 11.58 8.37 -3.01
C VAL A 354 12.90 7.73 -2.52
N LEU A 355 13.32 6.61 -3.12
CA LEU A 355 14.53 5.85 -2.74
C LEU A 355 15.68 5.97 -3.76
N GLY A 356 15.41 6.43 -4.99
CA GLY A 356 16.40 6.70 -6.04
C GLY A 356 16.82 8.15 -6.09
#